data_AF-A0A925XEI8-F1
#
_entry.id   AF-A0A925XEI8-F1
#
_cell.length_a   1.000
_cell.length_b   1.000
_cell.length_c   1.000
_cell.angle_alpha   90.00
_cell.angle_beta   90.00
_cell.angle_gamma   90.00
#
_symmetry.space_group_name_H-M   'P 1'
#
loop_
_entity.id
_entity.type
_entity.pdbx_description
1 polymer ?
#
loop_
_entity_poly.entity_id
_entity_poly.type
_entity_poly.pdbx_seq_one_letter_code
_entity_poly.pdbx_strand_id
1 'polypeptide(L)'
;MKLLLDENLPKRLKLDFQTHEIFTVRDKGWNGVKNGELLKLMTADGFQALLTFDKNLQYQQNFEKYTLTVFVLMAENNTYDVLTSLSGQVKIYLEGENASWPYHHHKISLSYFQPKNREIID
;
A
#
# COMPACT_ATOMS: atom_id res chain seq x y z
N MET A 1 -7.27 4.41 -9.05
CA MET A 1 -7.31 4.72 -7.60
C MET A 1 -6.18 5.68 -7.25
N LYS A 2 -6.28 6.38 -6.11
CA LYS A 2 -5.27 7.28 -5.56
C LYS A 2 -4.44 6.55 -4.50
N LEU A 3 -3.14 6.41 -4.77
CA LEU A 3 -2.19 5.57 -4.03
C LEU A 3 -1.11 6.44 -3.38
N LEU A 4 -0.75 6.12 -2.14
CA LEU A 4 0.39 6.72 -1.46
C LEU A 4 1.52 5.70 -1.29
N LEU A 5 2.73 6.09 -1.68
CA LEU A 5 3.98 5.42 -1.32
C LEU A 5 4.54 6.04 -0.05
N ASP A 6 4.81 5.20 0.93
CA ASP A 6 5.46 5.58 2.19
C ASP A 6 6.89 6.11 1.95
N GLU A 7 7.44 6.82 2.93
CA GLU A 7 8.80 7.40 2.87
C GLU A 7 9.90 6.33 2.83
N ASN A 8 9.59 5.13 3.31
CA ASN A 8 10.48 3.97 3.26
C ASN A 8 10.51 3.27 1.89
N LEU A 9 9.78 3.77 0.89
CA LEU A 9 9.75 3.20 -0.45
C LEU A 9 10.52 4.06 -1.46
N PRO A 10 11.16 3.43 -2.47
CA PRO A 10 11.86 4.15 -3.51
C PRO A 10 10.86 4.90 -4.40
N LYS A 11 11.07 6.21 -4.60
CA LYS A 11 10.22 7.05 -5.48
C LYS A 11 10.06 6.48 -6.89
N ARG A 12 11.04 5.72 -7.40
CA ARG A 12 10.99 5.07 -8.71
C ARG A 12 9.85 4.06 -8.83
N LEU A 13 9.37 3.48 -7.72
CA LEU A 13 8.26 2.52 -7.70
C LEU A 13 6.94 3.13 -8.24
N LYS A 14 6.82 4.47 -8.28
CA LYS A 14 5.73 5.17 -8.97
C LYS A 14 5.54 4.72 -10.42
N LEU A 15 6.63 4.39 -11.11
CA LEU A 15 6.62 4.00 -12.52
C LEU A 15 5.85 2.69 -12.77
N ASP A 16 5.66 1.88 -11.73
CA ASP A 16 5.02 0.57 -11.87
C ASP A 16 3.48 0.67 -11.80
N PHE A 17 2.94 1.82 -11.37
CA PHE A 17 1.51 2.07 -11.13
C PHE A 17 0.95 3.25 -11.96
N GLN A 18 1.43 3.45 -13.18
CA GLN A 18 1.07 4.59 -14.03
C GLN A 18 -0.42 4.71 -14.37
N THR A 19 -1.19 3.62 -14.25
CA THR A 19 -2.66 3.61 -14.41
C THR A 19 -3.41 4.19 -13.21
N HIS A 20 -2.69 4.60 -12.16
CA HIS A 20 -3.20 5.09 -10.89
C HIS A 20 -2.64 6.48 -10.56
N GLU A 21 -3.38 7.27 -9.79
CA GLU A 21 -2.90 8.55 -9.29
C GLU A 21 -1.97 8.29 -8.10
N ILE A 22 -0.65 8.36 -8.31
CA ILE A 22 0.34 7.91 -7.31
C ILE A 22 1.22 9.05 -6.80
N PHE A 23 1.32 9.15 -5.48
CA PHE A 23 2.14 10.13 -4.76
C PHE A 23 3.06 9.45 -3.77
N THR A 24 4.17 10.10 -3.44
CA THR A 24 4.95 9.77 -2.23
C THR A 24 4.51 10.66 -1.08
N VAL A 25 4.77 10.21 0.16
CA VAL A 25 4.69 11.06 1.37
C VAL A 25 5.42 12.41 1.14
N ARG A 26 6.57 12.37 0.47
CA ARG A 26 7.34 13.58 0.13
C ARG A 26 6.61 14.48 -0.87
N ASP A 27 5.98 13.94 -1.92
CA ASP A 27 5.24 14.73 -2.91
C ASP A 27 4.07 15.49 -2.24
N LYS A 28 3.48 14.94 -1.17
CA LYS A 28 2.44 15.58 -0.36
C LYS A 28 2.96 16.50 0.75
N GLY A 29 4.28 16.58 0.96
CA GLY A 29 4.88 17.36 2.04
C GLY A 29 4.66 16.76 3.43
N TRP A 30 4.34 15.46 3.54
CA TRP A 30 3.99 14.79 4.80
C TRP A 30 5.17 14.04 5.46
N ASN A 31 6.42 14.40 5.12
CA ASN A 31 7.61 13.72 5.68
C ASN A 31 7.62 13.81 7.22
N GLY A 32 7.95 12.71 7.89
CA GLY A 32 8.02 12.65 9.36
C GLY A 32 6.66 12.67 10.09
N VAL A 33 5.54 12.67 9.36
CA VAL A 33 4.22 12.48 9.97
C VAL A 33 4.11 11.05 10.51
N LYS A 34 3.63 10.92 11.75
CA LYS A 34 3.44 9.60 12.39
C LYS A 34 2.37 8.79 11.66
N ASN A 35 2.58 7.48 11.55
CA ASN A 35 1.68 6.48 10.96
C ASN A 35 0.17 6.73 11.20
N GLY A 36 -0.25 6.88 12.46
CA GLY A 36 -1.67 7.09 12.78
C GLY A 36 -2.26 8.40 12.27
N GLU A 37 -1.43 9.46 12.16
CA GLU A 37 -1.84 10.74 11.59
C GLU A 37 -1.77 10.72 10.07
N LEU A 38 -0.78 10.03 9.50
CA LEU A 38 -0.65 9.79 8.06
C LEU A 38 -1.93 9.14 7.50
N LEU A 39 -2.44 8.10 8.17
CA LEU A 39 -3.68 7.44 7.76
C LEU A 39 -4.89 8.40 7.78
N LYS A 40 -4.95 9.35 8.72
CA LYS A 40 -6.03 10.36 8.73
C LYS A 40 -5.89 11.35 7.57
N LEU A 41 -4.69 11.86 7.31
CA LEU A 41 -4.40 12.74 6.18
C LEU A 41 -4.73 12.07 4.86
N MET A 42 -4.39 10.78 4.74
CA MET A 42 -4.73 9.96 3.59
C MET A 42 -6.24 9.88 3.38
N THR A 43 -7.00 9.53 4.42
CA THR A 43 -8.48 9.48 4.33
C THR A 43 -9.06 10.84 3.96
N ALA A 44 -8.58 11.94 4.59
CA ALA A 44 -9.08 13.29 4.33
C ALA A 44 -8.75 13.79 2.90
N ASP A 45 -7.61 13.42 2.34
CA ASP A 45 -7.21 13.78 0.97
C ASP A 45 -7.71 12.76 -0.08
N GLY A 46 -8.57 11.83 0.34
CA GLY A 46 -9.23 10.86 -0.54
C GLY A 46 -8.28 9.81 -1.12
N PHE A 47 -7.19 9.45 -0.44
CA PHE A 47 -6.41 8.27 -0.82
C PHE A 47 -7.22 6.99 -0.57
N GLN A 48 -6.94 5.94 -1.34
CA GLN A 48 -7.57 4.63 -1.16
C GLN A 48 -6.59 3.54 -0.73
N ALA A 49 -5.29 3.70 -1.00
CA ALA A 49 -4.30 2.73 -0.55
C ALA A 49 -2.96 3.32 -0.15
N LEU A 50 -2.33 2.70 0.84
CA LEU A 50 -0.94 2.90 1.25
C LEU A 50 -0.10 1.70 0.81
N LEU A 51 1.05 1.94 0.20
CA LEU A 51 2.11 0.93 0.04
C LEU A 51 3.24 1.30 1.01
N THR A 52 3.70 0.33 1.80
CA THR A 52 4.76 0.52 2.79
C THR A 52 5.66 -0.72 2.91
N PHE A 53 6.89 -0.51 3.37
CA PHE A 53 7.79 -1.57 3.83
C PHE A 53 7.83 -1.70 5.38
N ASP A 54 7.03 -0.91 6.11
CA ASP A 54 6.94 -0.97 7.57
C ASP A 54 6.05 -2.12 8.03
N LYS A 55 6.69 -3.25 8.37
CA LYS A 55 6.03 -4.45 8.88
C LYS A 55 5.40 -4.25 10.26
N ASN A 56 5.81 -3.22 11.00
CA ASN A 56 5.28 -2.96 12.33
C ASN A 56 3.98 -2.16 12.30
N LEU A 57 3.66 -1.52 11.18
CA LEU A 57 2.47 -0.70 11.01
C LEU A 57 1.20 -1.47 11.41
N GLN A 58 1.13 -2.77 11.07
CA GLN A 58 0.02 -3.66 11.40
C GLN A 58 -0.26 -3.83 12.91
N TYR A 59 0.78 -3.70 13.74
CA TYR A 59 0.67 -3.82 15.20
C TYR A 59 0.46 -2.47 15.89
N GLN A 60 0.78 -1.36 15.22
CA GLN A 60 0.73 -0.02 15.79
C GLN A 60 -0.63 0.66 15.63
N GLN A 61 -1.42 0.29 14.61
CA GLN A 61 -2.65 0.97 14.25
C GLN A 61 -3.83 0.00 14.19
N ASN A 62 -5.01 0.47 14.61
CA ASN A 62 -6.26 -0.24 14.32
C ASN A 62 -6.75 0.19 12.94
N PHE A 63 -6.64 -0.69 11.94
CA PHE A 63 -7.08 -0.43 10.56
C PHE A 63 -8.59 -0.52 10.35
N GLU A 64 -9.33 -1.12 11.29
CA GLU A 64 -10.78 -1.27 11.17
C GLU A 64 -11.51 0.09 11.13
N LYS A 65 -10.85 1.16 11.58
CA LYS A 65 -11.41 2.53 11.58
C LYS A 65 -11.15 3.30 10.28
N TYR A 66 -10.40 2.75 9.33
CA TYR A 66 -10.07 3.43 8.07
C TYR A 66 -10.63 2.66 6.87
N THR A 67 -11.05 3.38 5.84
CA THR A 67 -11.47 2.83 4.54
C THR A 67 -10.28 2.56 3.61
N LEU A 68 -9.06 2.66 4.12
CA LEU A 68 -7.81 2.54 3.37
C LEU A 68 -7.39 1.08 3.26
N THR A 69 -6.98 0.68 2.05
CA THR A 69 -6.21 -0.54 1.86
C THR A 69 -4.75 -0.28 2.23
N VAL A 70 -4.12 -1.18 2.97
CA VAL A 70 -2.69 -1.05 3.29
C VAL A 70 -1.96 -2.27 2.77
N PHE A 71 -1.00 -2.06 1.87
CA PHE A 71 -0.10 -3.07 1.33
C PHE A 71 1.24 -2.99 2.03
N VAL A 72 1.61 -4.07 2.71
CA VAL A 72 2.94 -4.24 3.31
C VAL A 72 3.76 -5.12 2.37
N LEU A 73 4.75 -4.51 1.72
CA LEU A 73 5.65 -5.19 0.80
C LEU A 73 6.69 -5.96 1.61
N MET A 74 6.73 -7.29 1.48
CA MET A 74 7.70 -8.13 2.19
C MET A 74 8.78 -8.64 1.23
N ALA A 75 10.00 -8.16 1.43
CA ALA A 75 11.18 -8.63 0.71
C ALA A 75 12.43 -8.52 1.60
N GLU A 76 13.59 -8.89 1.04
CA GLU A 76 14.89 -8.80 1.72
C GLU A 76 15.34 -7.36 1.99
N ASN A 77 15.02 -6.44 1.08
CA ASN A 77 15.31 -5.01 1.20
C ASN A 77 14.26 -4.19 0.45
N ASN A 78 14.27 -2.87 0.63
CA ASN A 78 13.32 -1.93 0.03
C ASN A 78 13.87 -1.24 -1.23
N THR A 79 14.82 -1.86 -1.94
CA THR A 79 15.32 -1.29 -3.20
C THR A 79 14.29 -1.45 -4.32
N TYR A 80 14.37 -0.60 -5.34
CA TYR A 80 13.46 -0.68 -6.49
C TYR A 80 13.58 -2.03 -7.21
N ASP A 81 14.81 -2.51 -7.43
CA ASP A 81 15.09 -3.74 -8.18
C ASP A 81 14.47 -4.98 -7.52
N VAL A 82 14.36 -4.97 -6.19
CA VAL A 82 13.68 -6.03 -5.43
C VAL A 82 12.17 -5.79 -5.39
N LEU A 83 11.71 -4.57 -5.07
CA LEU A 83 10.29 -4.31 -4.85
C LEU A 83 9.45 -4.30 -6.13
N THR A 84 10.04 -4.04 -7.30
CA THR A 84 9.29 -4.04 -8.56
C THR A 84 8.68 -5.41 -8.88
N SER A 85 9.26 -6.51 -8.36
CA SER A 85 8.68 -7.85 -8.52
C SER A 85 7.35 -8.03 -7.77
N LEU A 86 7.07 -7.20 -6.76
CA LEU A 86 5.81 -7.19 -6.01
C LEU A 86 4.73 -6.30 -6.64
N SER A 87 5.13 -5.34 -7.49
CA SER A 87 4.19 -4.40 -8.10
C SER A 87 3.10 -5.09 -8.92
N GLY A 88 3.41 -6.22 -9.56
CA GLY A 88 2.43 -7.04 -10.28
C GLY A 88 1.30 -7.56 -9.38
N GLN A 89 1.64 -8.07 -8.20
CA GLN A 89 0.67 -8.59 -7.24
C GLN A 89 -0.24 -7.49 -6.69
N VAL A 90 0.34 -6.32 -6.39
CA VAL A 90 -0.44 -5.15 -5.94
C VAL A 90 -1.40 -4.69 -7.05
N LYS A 91 -0.98 -4.66 -8.32
CA LYS A 91 -1.85 -4.27 -9.44
C LYS A 91 -3.05 -5.19 -9.62
N ILE A 92 -2.82 -6.51 -9.61
CA ILE A 92 -3.90 -7.51 -9.70
C ILE A 92 -4.95 -7.24 -8.61
N TYR A 93 -4.48 -6.95 -7.39
CA TYR A 93 -5.38 -6.61 -6.29
C TYR A 93 -6.19 -5.34 -6.54
N LEU A 94 -5.53 -4.28 -7.03
CA LEU A 94 -6.18 -2.99 -7.30
C LEU A 94 -7.20 -3.08 -8.45
N GLU A 95 -7.00 -4.00 -9.39
CA GLU A 95 -7.86 -4.21 -10.57
C GLU A 95 -9.07 -5.12 -10.28
N GLY A 96 -9.15 -5.73 -9.11
CA GLY A 96 -10.35 -6.42 -8.63
C GLY A 96 -10.59 -7.81 -9.22
N GLU A 97 -9.61 -8.40 -9.92
CA GLU A 97 -9.69 -9.82 -10.26
C GLU A 97 -9.52 -10.65 -8.99
N ASN A 98 -10.43 -11.61 -8.75
CA ASN A 98 -10.35 -12.61 -7.69
C ASN A 98 -9.02 -13.36 -7.82
N ALA A 99 -7.97 -12.84 -7.16
CA ALA A 99 -6.66 -13.43 -7.13
C ALA A 99 -6.72 -14.71 -6.28
N SER A 100 -7.07 -15.84 -6.91
CA SER A 100 -6.63 -17.14 -6.42
C SER A 100 -5.12 -17.13 -6.46
N TRP A 101 -4.51 -16.97 -5.29
CA TRP A 101 -3.08 -16.94 -5.08
C TRP A 101 -2.42 -18.24 -5.52
N PRO A 102 -1.38 -18.19 -6.37
CA PRO A 102 -0.36 -19.20 -6.34
C PRO A 102 1.00 -18.56 -5.99
N TYR A 103 1.87 -19.38 -5.39
CA TYR A 103 3.31 -19.16 -5.20
C TYR A 103 3.78 -18.54 -3.88
N HIS A 104 4.02 -19.43 -2.91
CA HIS A 104 4.98 -19.24 -1.83
C HIS A 104 6.41 -19.33 -2.37
N HIS A 105 6.96 -18.25 -2.93
CA HIS A 105 8.42 -18.12 -3.02
C HIS A 105 8.92 -17.59 -1.68
N HIS A 106 9.77 -18.36 -0.98
CA HIS A 106 10.24 -18.11 0.39
C HIS A 106 11.02 -16.80 0.61
N LYS A 107 11.15 -15.93 -0.41
CA LYS A 107 11.93 -14.68 -0.35
C LYS A 107 11.14 -13.39 -0.54
N ILE A 108 9.95 -13.44 -1.15
CA ILE A 108 9.17 -12.23 -1.52
C ILE A 108 7.68 -12.53 -1.33
N SER A 109 6.97 -11.67 -0.59
CA SER A 109 5.54 -11.81 -0.31
C SER A 109 4.86 -10.45 -0.14
N LEU A 110 3.53 -10.44 -0.18
CA LEU A 110 2.70 -9.26 0.02
C LEU A 110 1.67 -9.59 1.08
N SER A 111 1.56 -8.77 2.13
CA SER A 111 0.41 -8.80 3.02
C SER A 111 -0.39 -7.51 2.84
N TYR A 112 -1.69 -7.59 3.06
CA TYR A 112 -2.52 -6.41 3.01
C TYR A 112 -3.66 -6.47 4.02
N PHE A 113 -4.13 -5.28 4.39
CA PHE A 113 -5.28 -5.09 5.27
C PHE A 113 -6.37 -4.38 4.50
N GLN A 114 -7.59 -4.91 4.57
CA GLN A 114 -8.79 -4.32 3.97
C GLN A 114 -9.69 -3.72 5.05
N PRO A 115 -10.43 -2.65 4.74
CA PRO A 115 -11.57 -2.25 5.55
C PRO A 115 -12.61 -3.39 5.60
N LYS A 116 -13.22 -3.61 6.76
CA LYS A 116 -14.09 -4.78 7.00
C LYS A 116 -15.39 -4.80 6.17
N ASN A 117 -15.87 -3.67 5.63
CA ASN A 117 -17.14 -3.63 4.90
C ASN A 117 -17.00 -2.92 3.55
N ARG A 118 -17.02 -3.68 2.46
CA ARG A 118 -17.79 -3.28 1.28
C ARG A 118 -19.13 -4.01 1.35
N GLU A 119 -20.00 -3.60 2.27
CA GLU A 119 -21.42 -3.90 2.06
C GLU A 119 -21.83 -3.05 0.86
N ILE A 120 -22.01 -3.71 -0.28
CA ILE A 120 -22.79 -3.15 -1.38
C ILE A 120 -24.20 -3.08 -0.82
N ILE A 121 -24.59 -1.89 -0.36
CA ILE A 121 -25.98 -1.58 -0.11
C ILE A 121 -26.54 -1.26 -1.50
N ASP A 122 -27.19 -2.25 -2.11
CA ASP A 122 -28.09 -2.04 -3.25
C ASP A 122 -29.33 -1.22 -2.82
#